data_AF-A0A1F3CC61-F1
#
_entry.id   AF-A0A1F3CC61-F1
#
_cell.length_a   1.000
_cell.length_b   1.000
_cell.length_c   1.000
_cell.angle_alpha   90.00
_cell.angle_beta   90.00
_cell.angle_gamma   90.00
#
_symmetry.space_group_name_H-M   'P 1'
#
loop_
_entity.id
_entity.type
_entity.pdbx_description
1 polymer ?
#
loop_
_entity_poly.entity_id
_entity_poly.type
_entity_poly.pdbx_seq_one_letter_code
_entity_poly.pdbx_strand_id
1 'polypeptide(L)' 'MNYLELIFSMLGEASTTKVTRAKNAKGFIENKKAAKIGGKIAGNALKELEKESRENVITSENYLLETKKFKELKRR' A
#
# COMPACT_ATOMS: atom_id res chain seq x y z
N MET A 1 0.90 -9.06 8.14
CA MET A 1 1.02 -8.55 6.74
C MET A 1 0.75 -9.69 5.79
N ASN A 2 -0.32 -9.60 5.01
CA ASN A 2 -0.81 -10.65 4.12
C ASN A 2 -0.49 -10.37 2.63
N TYR A 3 -0.77 -11.36 1.78
CA TYR A 3 -0.50 -11.30 0.33
C TYR A 3 -1.31 -10.20 -0.37
N LEU A 4 -2.58 -10.01 0.00
CA LEU A 4 -3.44 -9.01 -0.62
C LEU A 4 -2.99 -7.58 -0.26
N GLU A 5 -2.63 -7.32 0.99
CA GLU A 5 -2.03 -6.06 1.45
C GLU A 5 -0.77 -5.70 0.64
N LEU A 6 0.06 -6.71 0.31
CA LEU A 6 1.24 -6.53 -0.52
C LEU A 6 0.87 -6.21 -1.97
N ILE A 7 -0.08 -6.92 -2.58
CA ILE A 7 -0.56 -6.64 -3.94
C ILE A 7 -1.12 -5.22 -4.04
N PHE A 8 -1.99 -4.81 -3.11
CA PHE A 8 -2.57 -3.46 -3.15
C PHE A 8 -1.52 -2.37 -2.94
N SER A 9 -0.49 -2.65 -2.14
CA SER A 9 0.66 -1.75 -2.01
C SER A 9 1.42 -1.61 -3.32
N MET A 10 1.73 -2.73 -3.99
CA MET A 10 2.37 -2.73 -5.32
C MET A 10 1.51 -2.07 -6.39
N LEU A 11 0.18 -2.27 -6.34
CA LEU A 11 -0.76 -1.60 -7.23
C LEU A 11 -0.73 -0.08 -7.04
N GLY A 12 -0.66 0.39 -5.79
CA GLY A 12 -0.55 1.81 -5.47
C GLY A 12 0.75 2.44 -5.99
N GLU A 13 1.86 1.72 -5.86
CA GLU A 13 3.15 2.13 -6.41
C GLU A 13 3.11 2.19 -7.94
N ALA A 14 2.72 1.09 -8.60
CA ALA A 14 2.64 1.00 -10.04
C ALA A 14 1.70 2.06 -10.63
N SER A 15 0.54 2.26 -10.00
CA SER A 15 -0.44 3.30 -10.39
C SER A 15 0.15 4.70 -10.24
N THR A 16 0.83 4.98 -9.12
CA THR A 16 1.51 6.26 -8.91
C THR A 16 2.56 6.50 -10.00
N THR A 17 3.42 5.52 -10.29
CA THR A 17 4.44 5.62 -11.34
C THR A 17 3.84 5.87 -12.71
N LYS A 18 2.77 5.14 -13.06
CA LYS A 18 2.06 5.33 -14.34
C LYS A 18 1.46 6.73 -14.44
N VAL A 19 0.84 7.23 -13.38
CA VAL A 19 0.25 8.59 -13.34
C VAL A 19 1.35 9.67 -13.42
N THR A 20 2.45 9.51 -12.68
CA THR A 20 3.60 10.42 -12.73
C THR A 20 4.14 10.53 -14.15
N ARG A 21 4.35 9.40 -14.83
CA ARG A 21 4.83 9.37 -16.22
C ARG A 21 3.81 9.98 -17.18
N ALA A 22 2.54 9.60 -17.10
CA ALA A 22 1.48 10.10 -17.98
C ALA A 22 1.29 11.62 -17.88
N LYS A 23 1.47 12.18 -16.68
CA LYS A 23 1.33 13.63 -16.44
C LYS A 23 2.64 14.40 -16.56
N ASN A 24 3.76 13.72 -16.83
CA ASN A 24 5.10 14.30 -16.77
C ASN A 24 5.34 15.10 -15.48
N ALA A 25 4.86 14.59 -14.35
CA ALA A 25 4.87 15.30 -13.07
C ALA A 25 6.31 15.55 -12.60
N LYS A 26 6.66 16.82 -12.33
CA LYS A 26 7.99 17.24 -11.89
C LYS A 26 7.96 17.88 -10.49
N GLY A 27 9.06 17.73 -9.77
CA GLY A 27 9.19 18.28 -8.43
C GLY A 27 8.17 17.74 -7.42
N PHE A 28 8.16 18.29 -6.22
CA PHE A 28 7.40 17.71 -5.10
C PHE A 28 5.88 17.84 -5.27
N ILE A 29 5.40 19.03 -5.67
CA ILE A 29 3.95 19.33 -5.69
C ILE A 29 3.20 18.44 -6.68
N GLU A 30 3.75 18.24 -7.88
CA GLU A 30 3.11 17.42 -8.90
C GLU A 30 3.19 15.93 -8.56
N ASN A 31 4.34 15.47 -8.04
CA ASN A 31 4.49 14.09 -7.57
C ASN A 31 3.57 13.78 -6.38
N LYS A 32 3.35 14.73 -5.48
CA LYS A 32 2.35 14.60 -4.40
C LYS A 32 0.94 14.40 -4.95
N LYS A 33 0.57 15.11 -6.03
CA LYS A 33 -0.72 14.92 -6.70
C LYS A 33 -0.80 13.55 -7.38
N ALA A 34 0.26 13.13 -8.08
CA ALA A 34 0.33 11.81 -8.72
C ALA A 34 0.20 10.67 -7.70
N ALA A 35 0.91 10.77 -6.56
CA ALA A 35 0.82 9.80 -5.47
C ALA A 35 -0.59 9.70 -4.87
N LYS A 36 -1.28 10.83 -4.67
CA LYS A 36 -2.68 10.81 -4.23
C LYS A 36 -3.60 10.10 -5.23
N ILE A 37 -3.37 10.28 -6.53
CA ILE A 37 -4.16 9.62 -7.58
C ILE A 37 -3.87 8.12 -7.58
N GLY A 38 -2.59 7.72 -7.58
CA GLY A 38 -2.20 6.30 -7.54
C GLY A 38 -2.72 5.59 -6.31
N GLY A 39 -2.62 6.21 -5.12
CA GLY A 39 -3.21 5.70 -3.88
C GLY A 39 -4.74 5.60 -3.94
N LYS A 40 -5.42 6.57 -4.58
CA LYS A 40 -6.88 6.49 -4.79
C LYS A 40 -7.28 5.32 -5.68
N ILE A 41 -6.51 5.03 -6.74
CA ILE A 41 -6.78 3.90 -7.63
C ILE A 41 -6.68 2.58 -6.85
N ALA A 42 -5.58 2.35 -6.12
CA ALA A 42 -5.42 1.14 -5.32
C ALA A 42 -6.47 1.04 -4.20
N GLY A 43 -6.76 2.14 -3.51
CA GLY A 43 -7.77 2.18 -2.46
C GLY A 43 -9.19 1.95 -2.96
N ASN A 44 -9.51 2.35 -4.19
CA ASN A 44 -10.81 2.03 -4.81
C ASN A 44 -10.90 0.53 -5.14
N ALA A 45 -9.86 -0.04 -5.75
CA ALA A 45 -9.81 -1.47 -6.05
C ALA A 45 -9.90 -2.34 -4.78
N LEU A 46 -9.26 -1.90 -3.69
CA LEU A 46 -9.37 -2.53 -2.37
C LEU A 46 -10.82 -2.57 -1.90
N LYS A 47 -11.48 -1.40 -1.88
CA LYS A 47 -12.89 -1.29 -1.43
C LYS A 47 -13.84 -2.12 -2.29
N GLU A 48 -13.58 -2.20 -3.59
CA GLU A 48 -14.37 -3.02 -4.50
C GLU A 48 -14.20 -4.51 -4.17
N LEU A 49 -12.97 -4.96 -3.94
CA LEU A 49 -12.71 -6.33 -3.51
C LEU A 49 -13.37 -6.66 -2.17
N GLU A 50 -13.18 -5.82 -1.14
CA GLU A 50 -13.76 -6.03 0.19
C GLU A 50 -15.29 -6.06 0.17
N LYS A 51 -15.90 -5.27 -0.72
CA LYS A 51 -17.35 -5.27 -0.92
C LYS A 51 -17.86 -6.60 -1.50
N GLU A 52 -17.17 -7.15 -2.49
CA GLU A 52 -17.56 -8.40 -3.14
C GLU A 52 -17.20 -9.64 -2.30
N SER A 53 -16.04 -9.64 -1.63
CA SER A 53 -15.60 -10.74 -0.78
C SER A 53 -16.29 -10.77 0.58
N ARG A 54 -16.82 -9.62 1.05
CA ARG A 54 -17.34 -9.42 2.42
C ARG A 54 -16.30 -9.63 3.53
N GLU A 55 -15.02 -9.52 3.17
CA GLU A 55 -13.90 -9.70 4.09
C GLU A 55 -13.00 -8.46 4.07
N ASN A 56 -12.50 -8.06 5.24
CA ASN A 56 -11.49 -7.00 5.32
C ASN A 56 -10.14 -7.55 4.88
N VAL A 57 -9.48 -6.83 3.98
CA VAL A 57 -8.14 -7.19 3.49
C VAL A 57 -7.06 -6.62 4.41
N ILE A 58 -7.31 -5.46 5.02
CA ILE A 58 -6.36 -4.83 5.94
C ILE A 58 -6.49 -5.44 7.34
N THR A 59 -5.37 -5.89 7.89
CA THR A 59 -5.29 -6.45 9.24
C THR A 59 -4.73 -5.43 10.22
N SER A 60 -5.02 -5.59 11.52
CA SER A 60 -4.37 -4.77 12.58
C SER A 60 -2.96 -5.27 12.94
N GLU A 61 -2.44 -6.26 12.23
CA GLU A 61 -1.13 -6.84 12.50
C GLU A 61 -0.01 -5.86 12.16
N ASN A 62 0.93 -5.69 13.09
CA ASN A 62 2.08 -4.83 12.90
C ASN A 62 3.37 -5.65 12.85
N TYR A 63 3.97 -5.71 11.67
CA TYR A 63 5.23 -6.44 11.41
C TYR A 63 6.42 -5.95 12.28
N LEU A 64 6.44 -4.68 12.71
CA LEU A 64 7.50 -4.15 13.57
C LEU A 64 7.45 -4.71 15.00
N LEU A 65 6.29 -5.16 15.47
CA LEU A 65 6.15 -5.76 16.81
C LEU A 65 6.68 -7.21 16.83
N GLU A 66 6.45 -7.96 15.76
CA GLU A 66 6.98 -9.32 15.61
C GLU A 66 8.52 -9.32 15.56
N THR A 67 9.10 -8.42 14.77
CA THR A 67 10.56 -8.32 14.64
C THR A 67 11.26 -7.90 15.94
N LYS A 68 10.60 -7.13 16.82
CA LYS A 68 11.11 -6.82 18.17
C LYS A 68 11.16 -8.07 19.05
N LYS A 69 10.11 -8.89 19.07
CA LYS A 69 10.10 -10.17 19.80
C LYS A 69 11.25 -11.07 19.34
N PHE A 70 11.44 -11.23 18.02
CA PHE A 70 12.55 -12.04 17.50
C PHE A 70 13.94 -11.51 17.88
N LYS A 71 14.13 -10.19 17.95
CA LYS A 71 15.40 -9.58 18.38
C LYS A 71 15.66 -9.76 19.88
N GLU A 72 14.63 -9.72 20.71
CA GLU A 72 14.74 -9.94 22.16
C GLU A 72 14.99 -11.42 22.49
N LEU A 73 14.36 -12.35 21.76
CA LEU A 73 14.59 -13.79 21.88
C LEU A 73 16.01 -14.22 21.49
N LYS A 74 16.65 -13.56 20.51
CA LYS A 74 18.06 -13.80 20.14
C LYS A 74 19.08 -13.19 21.11
N ARG A 75 18.66 -12.32 22.01
CA ARG A 75 19.52 -11.64 23.00
C ARG A 75 19.60 -12.36 24.34
N ARG A 76 18.88 -13.46 24.49
CA ARG A 76 18.95 -14.39 25.62
C ARG A 76 19.71 -15.64 25.20
#